data_AF-A0A3N5A2Q7-F1
#
_entry.id   AF-A0A3N5A2Q7-F1
#
_cell.length_a   1.000
_cell.length_b   1.000
_cell.length_c   1.000
_cell.angle_alpha   90.00
_cell.angle_beta   90.00
_cell.angle_gamma   90.00
#
_symmetry.space_group_name_H-M   'P 1'
#
loop_
_entity.id
_entity.type
_entity.pdbx_description
1 polymer ?
#
loop_
_entity_poly.entity_id
_entity_poly.type
_entity_poly.pdbx_seq_one_letter_code
_entity_poly.pdbx_strand_id
1 'polypeptide(L)' 'MSEAPRRRRHRRVIALSEVDRRRLASGEVAGEAEALHTGDPGAVAGPAAPGAAGGNDARLIEDVPPHWGRQ' A
#
# COMPACT_ATOMS: atom_id res chain seq x y z
N MET A 1 43.57 23.72 9.67
CA MET A 1 42.16 23.63 9.20
C MET A 1 41.88 22.16 8.96
N SER A 2 41.22 21.49 9.90
CA SER A 2 41.00 20.03 9.81
C SER A 2 39.66 19.77 9.11
N GLU A 3 39.71 19.24 7.90
CA GLU A 3 38.51 18.80 7.18
C GLU A 3 37.96 17.53 7.83
N ALA A 4 36.71 17.58 8.30
CA ALA A 4 36.05 16.43 8.90
C ALA A 4 35.81 15.33 7.86
N PRO A 5 35.99 14.04 8.18
CA PRO A 5 35.83 12.95 7.22
C PRO A 5 34.39 12.89 6.71
N ARG A 6 34.21 13.07 5.40
CA ARG A 6 32.91 13.01 4.73
C ARG A 6 32.37 11.59 4.84
N ARG A 7 31.38 11.38 5.72
CA ARG A 7 30.73 10.08 5.95
C ARG A 7 30.23 9.53 4.61
N ARG A 8 30.75 8.37 4.16
CA ARG A 8 30.28 7.69 2.94
C ARG A 8 28.79 7.40 3.11
N ARG A 9 27.92 8.10 2.38
CA ARG A 9 26.50 7.76 2.31
C ARG A 9 26.40 6.44 1.54
N HIS A 10 25.92 5.39 2.20
CA HIS A 10 25.60 4.15 1.51
C HIS A 10 24.46 4.42 0.52
N ARG A 11 24.67 4.05 -0.75
CA ARG A 11 23.64 4.15 -1.79
C ARG A 11 22.64 3.02 -1.55
N ARG A 12 21.38 3.38 -1.30
CA ARG A 12 20.28 2.41 -1.24
C ARG A 12 20.09 1.82 -2.64
N VAL A 13 20.06 0.50 -2.73
CA VAL A 13 19.72 -0.24 -3.95
C VAL A 13 18.26 -0.67 -3.82
N ILE A 14 17.47 -0.43 -4.86
CA ILE A 14 16.05 -0.77 -4.90
C ILE A 14 15.88 -1.98 -5.83
N ALA A 15 15.28 -3.06 -5.34
CA ALA A 15 14.88 -4.19 -6.17
C ALA A 15 13.44 -3.97 -6.65
N LEU A 16 13.25 -3.83 -7.96
CA LEU A 16 11.94 -3.64 -8.58
C LEU A 16 11.35 -4.95 -9.07
N SER A 17 10.02 -5.08 -8.97
CA SER A 17 9.27 -6.17 -9.61
C SER A 17 9.40 -6.11 -11.13
N GLU A 18 9.10 -7.20 -11.84
CA GLU A 18 9.09 -7.19 -13.30
C GLU A 18 8.05 -6.22 -13.89
N VAL A 19 6.88 -6.13 -13.27
CA VAL A 19 5.81 -5.21 -13.66
C VAL A 19 6.28 -3.77 -13.53
N ASP A 20 6.90 -3.42 -12.39
CA ASP A 20 7.39 -2.07 -12.13
C ASP A 20 8.54 -1.67 -13.05
N ARG A 21 9.43 -2.60 -13.39
CA ARG A 21 10.47 -2.37 -14.41
C ARG A 21 9.85 -2.06 -15.78
N ARG A 22 8.78 -2.76 -16.15
CA ARG A 22 8.08 -2.52 -17.41
C ARG A 22 7.39 -1.16 -17.42
N ARG A 23 6.72 -0.79 -16.31
CA ARG A 23 6.06 0.52 -16.16
C ARG A 23 7.05 1.69 -16.23
N LEU A 24 8.22 1.51 -15.60
CA LEU A 24 9.31 2.48 -15.68
C LEU A 24 9.83 2.60 -17.12
N ALA A 25 10.02 1.46 -17.81
CA ALA A 25 10.48 1.45 -19.20
C ALA A 25 9.45 2.05 -20.18
N SER A 26 8.15 1.92 -19.90
CA SER A 26 7.09 2.56 -20.70
C SER A 26 6.85 4.02 -20.33
N GLY A 27 7.55 4.56 -19.32
CA GLY A 27 7.38 5.93 -18.85
C GLY A 27 6.05 6.19 -18.12
N GLU A 28 5.37 5.13 -17.66
CA GLU A 28 4.14 5.24 -16.86
C GLU A 28 4.45 5.76 -15.45
N VAL A 29 5.67 5.53 -14.97
CA VAL A 29 6.18 5.94 -13.66
C VAL A 29 7.48 6.71 -13.86
N ALA A 30 7.68 7.81 -13.13
CA ALA A 30 8.81 8.72 -13.37
C ALA A 30 10.14 8.22 -12.75
N GLY A 31 10.10 7.24 -11.86
CA GLY A 31 11.31 6.69 -11.24
C GLY A 31 11.10 5.47 -10.35
N GLU A 32 12.20 4.78 -10.03
CA GLU A 32 12.19 3.57 -9.21
C GLU A 32 11.53 3.79 -7.82
N ALA A 33 11.69 4.99 -7.25
CA ALA A 33 11.12 5.34 -5.95
C ALA A 33 9.58 5.49 -5.99
N GLU A 34 9.02 5.88 -7.13
CA GLU A 34 7.58 6.00 -7.34
C GLU A 34 6.96 4.64 -7.71
N ALA A 35 7.75 3.77 -8.34
CA ALA A 35 7.34 2.40 -8.65
C ALA A 35 7.31 1.51 -7.39
N LEU A 36 8.04 1.88 -6.34
CA LEU A 36 7.89 1.27 -5.03
C LEU A 36 6.55 1.66 -4.41
N HIS A 37 5.75 0.65 -4.06
CA HIS A 37 4.60 0.82 -3.19
C HIS A 37 5.08 1.20 -1.78
N THR A 38 5.31 2.49 -1.57
CA THR A 38 5.88 3.04 -0.31
C THR A 38 4.85 3.09 0.81
N GLY A 39 3.56 2.93 0.50
CA GLY A 39 2.51 2.86 1.50
C GLY A 39 1.60 1.68 1.21
N ASP A 40 1.73 0.61 1.98
CA ASP A 40 0.51 -0.07 2.40
C ASP A 40 -0.41 1.03 2.95
N PRO A 41 -1.70 1.06 2.59
CA PRO A 41 -2.64 1.94 3.26
C PRO A 41 -2.46 1.70 4.76
N GLY A 42 -2.10 2.75 5.50
CA GLY A 42 -1.89 2.63 6.94
C GLY A 42 -3.09 1.94 7.57
N ALA A 43 -2.84 1.10 8.59
CA ALA A 43 -3.88 0.33 9.26
C ALA A 43 -5.14 1.18 9.43
N VAL A 44 -6.24 0.76 8.79
CA VAL A 44 -7.52 1.48 8.86
C VAL A 44 -7.85 1.57 10.35
N ALA A 45 -7.75 2.79 10.91
CA ALA A 45 -7.79 2.96 12.34
C ALA A 45 -9.23 2.80 12.84
N GLY A 46 -9.48 1.69 13.53
CA GLY A 46 -10.64 1.48 14.37
C GLY A 46 -11.92 1.01 13.66
N PRO A 47 -12.90 0.52 14.42
CA PRO A 47 -14.23 0.22 13.89
C PRO A 47 -14.81 1.48 13.26
N ALA A 48 -15.50 1.31 12.13
CA ALA A 48 -16.26 2.38 11.49
C ALA A 48 -17.10 3.13 12.54
N ALA A 49 -17.13 4.46 12.48
CA ALA A 49 -17.94 5.28 13.40
C ALA A 49 -19.38 4.71 13.46
N PRO A 50 -20.04 4.67 14.64
CA PRO A 50 -21.41 4.19 14.72
C PRO A 50 -22.30 5.06 13.82
N GLY A 51 -22.75 4.48 12.70
CA GLY A 51 -23.49 5.19 11.63
C GLY A 51 -22.77 5.28 10.27
N ALA A 52 -21.51 4.86 10.16
CA ALA A 52 -20.82 4.69 8.87
C ALA A 52 -21.07 3.30 8.23
N ALA A 53 -22.06 2.57 8.73
CA ALA A 53 -22.60 1.36 8.13
C ALA A 53 -23.84 1.75 7.32
N GLY A 54 -23.98 1.22 6.10
CA GLY A 54 -25.31 1.27 5.49
C GLY A 54 -25.40 0.73 4.08
N GLY A 55 -24.33 0.82 3.28
CA GLY A 55 -24.37 0.34 1.90
C GLY A 55 -23.73 -1.02 1.69
N ASN A 56 -22.50 -1.19 2.15
CA ASN A 56 -21.77 -2.44 1.97
C ASN A 56 -22.23 -3.51 2.95
N ASP A 57 -22.32 -3.16 4.23
CA ASP A 57 -22.73 -4.09 5.27
C ASP A 57 -24.15 -4.61 5.08
N ALA A 58 -25.07 -3.75 4.60
CA ALA A 58 -26.44 -4.16 4.26
C ALA A 58 -26.45 -5.22 3.14
N ARG A 59 -25.68 -4.98 2.05
CA ARG A 59 -25.52 -5.96 0.96
C ARG A 59 -24.89 -7.26 1.45
N LEU A 60 -23.84 -7.17 2.27
CA LEU A 60 -23.17 -8.33 2.83
C LEU A 60 -24.08 -9.18 3.73
N ILE A 61 -25.00 -8.55 4.48
CA ILE A 61 -26.00 -9.24 5.31
C ILE A 61 -27.06 -9.95 4.45
N GLU A 62 -27.47 -9.34 3.33
CA GLU A 62 -28.40 -9.96 2.38
C GLU A 62 -27.79 -11.15 1.64
N ASP A 63 -26.50 -11.06 1.31
CA ASP A 63 -25.76 -12.07 0.54
C ASP A 63 -25.09 -13.16 1.42
N VAL A 64 -25.44 -13.27 2.72
CA VAL A 64 -24.87 -14.30 3.60
C VAL A 64 -25.33 -15.70 3.16
N PRO A 65 -24.40 -16.60 2.76
CA PRO A 65 -24.71 -17.98 2.43
C PRO A 65 -25.35 -18.75 3.59
N PRO A 66 -26.22 -19.74 3.30
CA PRO A 66 -27.01 -20.44 4.33
C PRO A 66 -26.19 -21.23 5.35
N HIS A 67 -24.93 -21.56 5.05
CA HIS A 67 -24.03 -22.29 5.94
C HIS A 67 -23.19 -21.38 6.87
N TRP A 68 -23.30 -20.04 6.75
CA TRP A 68 -22.56 -19.07 7.57
C TRP A 68 -23.27 -18.64 8.86
N GLY A 69 -24.46 -19.18 9.14
CA GLY A 69 -25.08 -19.11 10.47
C GLY A 69 -26.28 -18.17 10.58
N ARG A 70 -27.46 -18.77 10.67
CA ARG A 70 -28.59 -18.24 11.46
C ARG A 70 -28.82 -19.26 12.58
N GLN A 71 -28.55 -18.89 13.83
CA GLN A 71 -29.13 -19.53 15.01
C GLN A 71 -30.13 -18.57 15.64
#